data_AF-A0A518J0A1-F1
#
_entry.id   AF-A0A518J0A1-F1
#
_cell.length_a   1.000
_cell.length_b   1.000
_cell.length_c   1.000
_cell.angle_alpha   90.00
_cell.angle_beta   90.00
_cell.angle_gamma   90.00
#
_symmetry.space_group_name_H-M   'P 1'
#
loop_
_entity.id
_entity.type
_entity.pdbx_description
1 polymer ?
#
loop_
_entity_poly.entity_id
_entity_poly.type
_entity_poly.pdbx_seq_one_letter_code
_entity_poly.pdbx_strand_id
1 'polypeptide(L)'
;MKRSIPFLSILILGLLAIATASAQHQSGERRGLGFGGGRGAGLGHGKGMRRHPAADKKTAEARQLVYPVIANHGGVVHLPDAAQQPRAGTKLVVDLTSGGDPGQLNAGVEKLARYLNIYAGAGAKPAAAKIAVVFHGGATLAVLNEDAYTAKFKTASNPNLKLLRQLHDAGVELFVCGQALNGKGSAPDEVVDFIDVAVSALTAIVNLQSDGYAYIPLAGAAPKASPELDPASANESDNSKQAGPVGHGHGHGNGGKHGGGGMQGDMKTLHAMFDERSKIKRTVTNLPDGAEAVTESDDEAVTLMIQNHVAAMEERVLGNKPLPPMTFHPIFVALLKHADDYTFTYTPTEKGIRVKYQSDNPYVVMLVQEHAKLISRFIKNGMAEVHAPYTLPTSVQEPNADGRK
;
A
#
# COMPACT_ATOMS: atom_id res chain seq x y z
N MET A 1 -11.03 36.26 20.94
CA MET A 1 -12.17 37.16 20.65
C MET A 1 -13.22 36.38 19.89
N LYS A 2 -14.37 36.11 20.52
CA LYS A 2 -15.52 35.40 19.93
C LYS A 2 -16.45 36.42 19.28
N ARG A 3 -16.96 36.16 18.08
CA ARG A 3 -18.08 36.92 17.50
C ARG A 3 -19.16 35.97 16.98
N SER A 4 -20.32 36.07 17.61
CA SER A 4 -21.59 35.43 17.30
C SER A 4 -22.43 36.39 16.46
N ILE A 5 -23.21 35.89 15.50
CA ILE A 5 -24.24 36.67 14.79
C ILE A 5 -25.55 35.82 14.74
N PRO A 6 -26.73 36.41 15.03
CA PRO A 6 -27.96 35.67 15.33
C PRO A 6 -28.88 35.40 14.13
N PHE A 7 -29.77 34.43 14.35
CA PHE A 7 -30.96 34.05 13.59
C PHE A 7 -31.93 35.21 13.32
N LEU A 8 -32.56 35.21 12.14
CA LEU A 8 -33.84 35.89 11.91
C LEU A 8 -34.79 35.01 11.08
N SER A 9 -35.96 34.77 11.65
CA SER A 9 -37.10 34.02 11.15
C SER A 9 -37.84 34.75 10.01
N ILE A 10 -38.29 34.04 8.97
CA ILE A 10 -39.49 34.43 8.20
C ILE A 10 -40.31 33.18 7.87
N LEU A 11 -41.58 33.28 8.26
CA LEU A 11 -42.73 32.39 8.10
C LEU A 11 -43.54 32.87 6.87
N ILE A 12 -44.09 31.97 6.04
CA ILE A 12 -45.29 32.05 5.16
C ILE A 12 -45.41 30.62 4.56
N LEU A 13 -46.37 29.73 4.90
CA LEU A 13 -47.84 29.67 4.82
C LEU A 13 -48.43 29.61 3.38
N GLY A 14 -49.10 28.49 3.05
CA GLY A 14 -49.99 28.34 1.88
C GLY A 14 -49.98 26.92 1.27
N LEU A 15 -50.64 25.93 1.89
CA LEU A 15 -51.96 25.36 1.53
C LEU A 15 -52.12 24.66 0.16
N LEU A 16 -52.12 23.32 0.23
CA LEU A 16 -53.18 22.38 -0.19
C LEU A 16 -53.90 22.55 -1.55
N ALA A 17 -53.73 21.55 -2.43
CA ALA A 17 -54.84 20.96 -3.19
C ALA A 17 -54.49 19.52 -3.64
N ILE A 18 -55.30 18.57 -3.17
CA ILE A 18 -55.37 17.17 -3.64
C ILE A 18 -56.40 17.14 -4.77
N ALA A 19 -56.11 16.44 -5.86
CA ALA A 19 -57.13 15.89 -6.75
C ALA A 19 -56.63 14.57 -7.37
N THR A 20 -57.40 13.51 -7.13
CA THR A 20 -57.27 12.17 -7.69
C THR A 20 -58.13 12.04 -8.96
N ALA A 21 -57.65 11.26 -9.94
CA ALA A 21 -58.40 10.50 -10.97
C ALA A 21 -57.42 10.21 -12.13
N SER A 22 -57.52 9.16 -12.93
CA SER A 22 -58.13 7.84 -12.91
C SER A 22 -57.61 7.18 -14.20
N ALA A 23 -57.45 5.85 -14.18
CA ALA A 23 -56.89 5.07 -15.27
C ALA A 23 -57.57 5.25 -16.64
N GLN A 24 -56.81 5.07 -17.71
CA GLN A 24 -57.31 4.39 -18.90
C GLN A 24 -56.26 3.48 -19.53
N HIS A 25 -56.81 2.39 -20.02
CA HIS A 25 -56.26 1.08 -20.31
C HIS A 25 -56.14 0.90 -21.83
N GLN A 26 -55.14 0.11 -22.26
CA GLN A 26 -55.14 -0.84 -23.40
C GLN A 26 -53.71 -0.99 -23.92
N SER A 27 -53.22 -2.13 -24.42
CA SER A 27 -53.61 -3.54 -24.38
C SER A 27 -52.56 -4.26 -25.23
N GLY A 28 -52.09 -5.43 -24.82
CA GLY A 28 -51.11 -6.19 -25.59
C GLY A 28 -50.71 -7.51 -24.94
N GLU A 29 -51.72 -8.28 -24.52
CA GLU A 29 -51.65 -9.69 -24.13
C GLU A 29 -51.37 -10.52 -25.42
N ARG A 30 -50.49 -11.52 -25.48
CA ARG A 30 -50.74 -12.93 -25.09
C ARG A 30 -49.49 -13.79 -25.31
N ARG A 31 -49.09 -14.58 -24.31
CA ARG A 31 -49.23 -16.07 -24.15
C ARG A 31 -48.43 -16.88 -25.17
N GLY A 32 -47.72 -17.96 -24.83
CA GLY A 32 -47.59 -18.74 -23.60
C GLY A 32 -46.54 -19.84 -23.85
N LEU A 33 -45.78 -20.23 -22.83
CA LEU A 33 -45.90 -21.50 -22.10
C LEU A 33 -45.66 -22.78 -22.92
N GLY A 34 -44.60 -23.49 -22.56
CA GLY A 34 -44.32 -24.86 -23.00
C GLY A 34 -43.28 -25.53 -22.12
N PHE A 35 -43.71 -26.00 -20.94
CA PHE A 35 -43.01 -27.04 -20.17
C PHE A 35 -43.04 -28.35 -20.96
N GLY A 36 -41.93 -29.09 -20.95
CA GLY A 36 -41.86 -30.44 -21.52
C GLY A 36 -40.60 -31.16 -21.09
N GLY A 37 -40.70 -31.93 -20.00
CA GLY A 37 -39.68 -32.91 -19.61
C GLY A 37 -39.72 -34.15 -20.50
N GLY A 38 -38.55 -34.72 -20.76
CA GLY A 38 -38.40 -36.00 -21.44
C GLY A 38 -37.10 -36.68 -21.02
N ARG A 39 -37.24 -37.80 -20.29
CA ARG A 39 -36.18 -38.76 -19.98
C ARG A 39 -35.78 -39.50 -21.26
N GLY A 40 -34.49 -39.79 -21.42
CA GLY A 40 -33.99 -40.74 -22.42
C GLY A 40 -32.46 -40.86 -22.38
N ALA A 41 -31.99 -42.04 -22.03
CA ALA A 41 -30.59 -42.40 -21.79
C ALA A 41 -29.75 -42.47 -23.08
N GLY A 42 -28.42 -42.29 -22.95
CA GLY A 42 -27.48 -42.85 -23.92
C GLY A 42 -26.20 -42.06 -24.16
N LEU A 43 -25.16 -42.43 -23.41
CA LEU A 43 -23.77 -42.64 -23.89
C LEU A 43 -22.95 -41.43 -24.40
N GLY A 44 -21.89 -41.13 -23.64
CA GLY A 44 -20.54 -41.05 -24.22
C GLY A 44 -20.04 -39.67 -24.64
N HIS A 45 -19.30 -39.01 -23.74
CA HIS A 45 -17.90 -38.60 -23.90
C HIS A 45 -17.61 -37.45 -22.92
N GLY A 46 -17.16 -37.82 -21.72
CA GLY A 46 -16.59 -36.88 -20.77
C GLY A 46 -15.38 -36.21 -21.40
N LYS A 47 -15.48 -34.90 -21.64
CA LYS A 47 -14.36 -34.08 -22.10
C LYS A 47 -13.37 -33.99 -20.94
N GLY A 48 -12.33 -34.81 -21.04
CA GLY A 48 -11.31 -34.97 -20.02
C GLY A 48 -10.73 -33.62 -19.59
N MET A 49 -10.73 -33.38 -18.27
CA MET A 49 -9.78 -32.49 -17.65
C MET A 49 -8.40 -32.95 -18.11
N ARG A 50 -7.68 -32.11 -18.85
CA ARG A 50 -6.28 -32.38 -19.16
C ARG A 50 -5.58 -32.49 -17.81
N ARG A 51 -5.19 -33.71 -17.44
CA ARG A 51 -4.28 -33.94 -16.33
C ARG A 51 -3.01 -33.16 -16.68
N HIS A 52 -2.70 -32.14 -15.88
CA HIS A 52 -1.33 -31.65 -15.82
C HIS A 52 -0.45 -32.87 -15.54
N PRO A 53 0.57 -33.17 -16.37
CA PRO A 53 1.52 -34.19 -15.99
C PRO A 53 2.10 -33.75 -14.65
N ALA A 54 2.05 -34.66 -13.66
CA ALA A 54 2.71 -34.45 -12.40
C ALA A 54 4.17 -34.12 -12.75
N ALA A 55 4.57 -32.88 -12.47
CA ALA A 55 5.93 -32.46 -12.68
C ALA A 55 6.79 -33.37 -11.81
N ASP A 56 7.64 -34.16 -12.46
CA ASP A 56 8.77 -34.81 -11.82
C ASP A 56 9.44 -33.76 -10.92
N LYS A 57 9.77 -34.17 -9.69
CA LYS A 57 10.54 -33.36 -8.74
C LYS A 57 11.89 -33.01 -9.37
N LYS A 58 11.92 -31.96 -10.18
CA LYS A 58 13.14 -31.34 -10.66
C LYS A 58 13.74 -30.66 -9.44
N THR A 59 14.86 -31.20 -8.98
CA THR A 59 15.72 -30.60 -7.96
C THR A 59 15.87 -29.12 -8.29
N ALA A 60 15.50 -28.24 -7.36
CA ALA A 60 15.59 -26.81 -7.55
C ALA A 60 17.07 -26.42 -7.59
N GLU A 61 17.66 -26.37 -8.79
CA GLU A 61 18.96 -25.74 -8.96
C GLU A 61 18.87 -24.29 -8.51
N ALA A 62 19.86 -23.85 -7.74
CA ALA A 62 19.98 -22.47 -7.29
C ALA A 62 19.94 -21.55 -8.51
N ARG A 63 18.90 -20.71 -8.60
CA ARG A 63 18.73 -19.79 -9.73
C ARG A 63 19.83 -18.74 -9.65
N GLN A 64 20.85 -18.87 -10.49
CA GLN A 64 21.95 -17.92 -10.57
C GLN A 64 21.43 -16.54 -10.97
N LEU A 65 21.68 -15.55 -10.13
CA LEU A 65 21.40 -14.15 -10.44
C LEU A 65 22.53 -13.57 -11.30
N VAL A 66 22.16 -12.76 -12.29
CA VAL A 66 23.09 -11.98 -13.13
C VAL A 66 22.81 -10.49 -13.03
N TYR A 67 23.84 -9.68 -13.33
CA TYR A 67 23.88 -8.23 -13.16
C TYR A 67 24.44 -7.53 -14.41
N PRO A 68 23.72 -7.58 -15.54
CA PRO A 68 24.27 -7.22 -16.86
C PRO A 68 24.61 -5.72 -17.04
N VAL A 69 23.96 -4.80 -16.31
CA VAL A 69 24.20 -3.34 -16.45
C VAL A 69 24.61 -2.74 -15.12
N ILE A 70 23.82 -2.95 -14.08
CA ILE A 70 24.12 -2.43 -12.74
C ILE A 70 24.73 -3.55 -11.91
N ALA A 71 26.04 -3.51 -11.73
CA ALA A 71 26.78 -4.51 -10.96
C ALA A 71 26.30 -4.56 -9.51
N ASN A 72 26.16 -5.78 -8.97
CA ASN A 72 25.79 -6.07 -7.58
C ASN A 72 24.41 -5.57 -7.09
N HIS A 73 23.61 -4.91 -7.94
CA HIS A 73 22.27 -4.42 -7.61
C HIS A 73 21.22 -4.93 -8.59
N GLY A 74 20.03 -5.25 -8.09
CA GLY A 74 18.90 -5.61 -8.93
C GLY A 74 19.12 -6.89 -9.75
N GLY A 75 19.60 -7.95 -9.11
CA GLY A 75 19.89 -9.23 -9.77
C GLY A 75 18.66 -9.80 -10.49
N VAL A 76 18.89 -10.41 -11.65
CA VAL A 76 17.86 -11.03 -12.49
C VAL A 76 18.18 -12.47 -12.83
N VAL A 77 17.16 -13.25 -13.15
CA VAL A 77 17.30 -14.61 -13.70
C VAL A 77 17.06 -14.55 -15.20
N HIS A 78 17.88 -15.25 -15.98
CA HIS A 78 17.70 -15.37 -17.42
C HIS A 78 16.53 -16.30 -17.76
N LEU A 79 15.56 -15.79 -18.52
CA LEU A 79 14.29 -16.45 -18.87
C LEU A 79 14.01 -16.33 -20.38
N PRO A 80 14.75 -17.06 -21.24
CA PRO A 80 14.67 -16.92 -22.69
C PRO A 80 13.34 -17.39 -23.27
N ASP A 81 12.65 -18.31 -22.62
CA ASP A 81 11.38 -18.88 -23.09
C ASP A 81 10.15 -18.25 -22.41
N ALA A 82 10.32 -17.16 -21.66
CA ALA A 82 9.20 -16.48 -21.02
C ALA A 82 8.20 -15.93 -22.05
N ALA A 83 6.91 -16.08 -21.76
CA ALA A 83 5.83 -15.67 -22.66
C ALA A 83 5.80 -14.16 -22.95
N GLN A 84 6.36 -13.33 -22.08
CA GLN A 84 6.51 -11.89 -22.26
C GLN A 84 7.98 -11.52 -22.16
N GLN A 85 8.54 -11.10 -23.29
CA GLN A 85 9.94 -10.69 -23.42
C GLN A 85 10.07 -9.16 -23.40
N PRO A 86 11.20 -8.60 -22.93
CA PRO A 86 11.51 -7.18 -23.10
C PRO A 86 11.43 -6.76 -24.57
N ARG A 87 10.84 -5.59 -24.84
CA ARG A 87 10.69 -5.07 -26.21
C ARG A 87 11.62 -3.88 -26.43
N ALA A 88 12.37 -3.89 -27.53
CA ALA A 88 13.21 -2.77 -27.91
C ALA A 88 12.37 -1.51 -28.19
N GLY A 89 12.87 -0.35 -27.80
CA GLY A 89 12.18 0.94 -27.95
C GLY A 89 11.12 1.23 -26.87
N THR A 90 10.98 0.37 -25.86
CA THR A 90 10.08 0.64 -24.74
C THR A 90 10.53 1.89 -23.99
N LYS A 91 9.58 2.74 -23.61
CA LYS A 91 9.81 3.90 -22.75
C LYS A 91 9.05 3.71 -21.43
N LEU A 92 9.71 3.86 -20.29
CA LEU A 92 9.14 3.65 -18.96
C LEU A 92 9.34 4.89 -18.11
N VAL A 93 8.26 5.43 -17.55
CA VAL A 93 8.35 6.43 -16.46
C VAL A 93 7.99 5.72 -15.17
N VAL A 94 8.98 5.63 -14.28
CA VAL A 94 8.84 4.98 -12.97
C VAL A 94 8.54 6.05 -11.93
N ASP A 95 7.36 5.96 -11.33
CA ASP A 95 6.96 6.84 -10.24
C ASP A 95 7.38 6.24 -8.89
N LEU A 96 8.50 6.73 -8.35
CA LEU A 96 9.07 6.23 -7.10
C LEU A 96 8.61 7.10 -5.93
N THR A 97 7.75 6.53 -5.09
CA THR A 97 7.11 7.24 -3.97
C THR A 97 7.55 6.78 -2.59
N SER A 98 8.10 5.58 -2.47
CA SER A 98 8.44 5.00 -1.17
C SER A 98 9.74 5.54 -0.60
N GLY A 99 9.69 6.00 0.65
CA GLY A 99 10.88 6.26 1.45
C GLY A 99 11.51 4.97 1.99
N GLY A 100 12.40 5.13 2.96
CA GLY A 100 13.04 4.04 3.68
C GLY A 100 13.77 4.57 4.90
N ASP A 101 14.45 3.66 5.61
CA ASP A 101 15.41 4.05 6.65
C ASP A 101 16.50 4.94 6.01
N PRO A 102 16.72 6.17 6.52
CA PRO A 102 17.73 7.06 5.97
C PRO A 102 19.16 6.49 6.00
N GLY A 103 19.46 5.57 6.92
CA GLY A 103 20.75 4.90 7.03
C GLY A 103 20.94 3.72 6.06
N GLN A 104 19.92 3.36 5.29
CA GLN A 104 19.93 2.22 4.38
C GLN A 104 19.63 2.63 2.94
N LEU A 105 20.07 1.80 1.99
CA LEU A 105 19.72 1.98 0.59
C LEU A 105 18.19 1.90 0.41
N ASN A 106 17.62 2.90 -0.27
CA ASN A 106 16.19 2.92 -0.58
C ASN A 106 15.84 1.72 -1.47
N ALA A 107 14.90 0.89 -1.02
CA ALA A 107 14.51 -0.34 -1.70
C ALA A 107 13.86 -0.11 -3.08
N GLY A 108 13.28 1.07 -3.30
CA GLY A 108 12.81 1.50 -4.60
C GLY A 108 13.98 1.77 -5.55
N VAL A 109 15.03 2.44 -5.08
CA VAL A 109 16.27 2.68 -5.86
C VAL A 109 16.94 1.35 -6.22
N GLU A 110 17.01 0.39 -5.30
CA GLU A 110 17.49 -0.97 -5.56
C GLU A 110 16.68 -1.68 -6.67
N LYS A 111 15.36 -1.47 -6.70
CA LYS A 111 14.49 -2.07 -7.74
C LYS A 111 14.67 -1.44 -9.11
N LEU A 112 15.07 -0.16 -9.21
CA LEU A 112 15.37 0.48 -10.49
C LEU A 112 16.50 -0.25 -11.21
N ALA A 113 17.55 -0.65 -10.48
CA ALA A 113 18.64 -1.46 -11.03
C ALA A 113 18.14 -2.76 -11.66
N ARG A 114 17.13 -3.39 -11.02
CA ARG A 114 16.51 -4.60 -11.55
C ARG A 114 15.76 -4.35 -12.85
N TYR A 115 15.12 -3.20 -13.01
CA TYR A 115 14.41 -2.88 -14.26
C TYR A 115 15.39 -2.75 -15.44
N LEU A 116 16.54 -2.09 -15.23
CA LEU A 116 17.60 -2.02 -16.24
C LEU A 116 18.14 -3.41 -16.57
N ASN A 117 18.46 -4.19 -15.53
CA ASN A 117 18.99 -5.55 -15.70
C ASN A 117 18.00 -6.49 -16.40
N ILE A 118 16.68 -6.32 -16.21
CA ILE A 118 15.65 -7.09 -16.92
C ILE A 118 15.75 -6.86 -18.42
N TYR A 119 15.80 -5.61 -18.85
CA TYR A 119 15.88 -5.26 -20.27
C TYR A 119 17.22 -5.66 -20.89
N ALA A 120 18.31 -5.62 -20.12
CA ALA A 120 19.63 -5.93 -20.64
C ALA A 120 19.97 -7.42 -20.70
N GLY A 121 19.37 -8.28 -19.86
CA GLY A 121 19.80 -9.69 -19.83
C GLY A 121 18.83 -10.73 -19.27
N ALA A 122 17.64 -10.34 -18.78
CA ALA A 122 16.68 -11.33 -18.28
C ALA A 122 15.88 -12.03 -19.38
N GLY A 123 15.74 -11.41 -20.55
CA GLY A 123 15.00 -11.98 -21.68
C GLY A 123 15.85 -12.84 -22.61
N ALA A 124 15.24 -13.37 -23.67
CA ALA A 124 15.88 -14.15 -24.72
C ALA A 124 17.03 -13.39 -25.40
N LYS A 125 16.89 -12.06 -25.52
CA LYS A 125 17.88 -11.14 -26.08
C LYS A 125 17.82 -9.82 -25.31
N PRO A 126 18.93 -9.07 -25.19
CA PRO A 126 18.91 -7.70 -24.70
C PRO A 126 17.97 -6.82 -25.52
N ALA A 127 17.30 -5.88 -24.87
CA ALA A 127 16.40 -4.92 -25.49
C ALA A 127 16.68 -3.51 -24.95
N ALA A 128 16.92 -2.56 -25.85
CA ALA A 128 17.08 -1.16 -25.47
C ALA A 128 15.74 -0.58 -24.98
N ALA A 129 15.76 0.07 -23.80
CA ALA A 129 14.64 0.82 -23.26
C ALA A 129 15.11 2.19 -22.79
N LYS A 130 14.22 3.18 -22.86
CA LYS A 130 14.40 4.47 -22.21
C LYS A 130 13.68 4.43 -20.87
N ILE A 131 14.39 4.77 -19.80
CA ILE A 131 13.83 4.74 -18.46
C ILE A 131 14.02 6.13 -17.85
N ALA A 132 12.91 6.71 -17.42
CA ALA A 132 12.88 7.92 -16.60
C ALA A 132 12.33 7.57 -15.23
N VAL A 133 12.81 8.24 -14.18
CA VAL A 133 12.38 8.04 -12.80
C VAL A 133 11.98 9.38 -12.20
N VAL A 134 10.83 9.41 -11.54
CA VAL A 134 10.34 10.60 -10.85
C VAL A 134 10.24 10.29 -9.35
N PHE A 135 11.04 10.99 -8.55
CA PHE A 135 11.07 10.86 -7.09
C PHE A 135 10.08 11.83 -6.46
N HIS A 136 9.14 11.32 -5.67
CA HIS A 136 8.33 12.13 -4.75
C HIS A 136 7.86 11.34 -3.53
N GLY A 137 6.89 11.86 -2.76
CA GLY A 137 6.39 11.21 -1.56
C GLY A 137 7.48 10.98 -0.51
N GLY A 138 7.63 9.74 -0.03
CA GLY A 138 8.71 9.36 0.88
C GLY A 138 10.09 9.27 0.23
N ALA A 139 10.16 9.10 -1.09
CA ALA A 139 11.43 8.97 -1.82
C ALA A 139 12.13 10.31 -2.09
N THR A 140 11.42 11.44 -1.93
CA THR A 140 11.89 12.78 -2.34
C THR A 140 13.29 13.13 -1.84
N LEU A 141 13.64 12.76 -0.61
CA LEU A 141 14.92 13.16 -0.01
C LEU A 141 16.06 12.17 -0.28
N ALA A 142 15.79 11.06 -0.97
CA ALA A 142 16.83 10.09 -1.35
C ALA A 142 17.86 10.68 -2.34
N VAL A 143 17.48 11.76 -3.04
CA VAL A 143 18.29 12.40 -4.10
C VAL A 143 19.17 13.55 -3.59
N LEU A 144 19.13 13.87 -2.30
CA LEU A 144 19.95 14.96 -1.75
C LEU A 144 21.44 14.63 -1.87
N ASN A 145 22.27 15.65 -2.02
CA ASN A 145 23.72 15.53 -1.92
C ASN A 145 24.16 15.11 -0.49
N GLU A 146 25.43 14.72 -0.36
CA GLU A 146 25.97 14.19 0.91
C GLU A 146 25.77 15.17 2.08
N ASP A 147 26.13 16.44 1.90
CA ASP A 147 26.09 17.44 2.97
C ASP A 147 24.65 17.67 3.46
N ALA A 148 23.70 17.85 2.54
CA ALA A 148 22.31 18.06 2.88
C ALA A 148 21.68 16.82 3.52
N TYR A 149 21.97 15.62 3.00
CA TYR A 149 21.40 14.38 3.52
C TYR A 149 21.92 14.07 4.93
N THR A 150 23.23 14.16 5.14
CA THR A 150 23.87 13.90 6.44
C THR A 150 23.41 14.92 7.49
N ALA A 151 23.32 16.20 7.11
CA ALA A 151 22.80 17.25 7.99
C ALA A 151 21.35 16.97 8.41
N LYS A 152 20.51 16.51 7.48
CA LYS A 152 19.07 16.28 7.70
C LYS A 152 18.78 15.00 8.49
N PHE A 153 19.46 13.91 8.18
CA PHE A 153 19.17 12.59 8.75
C PHE A 153 20.15 12.10 9.82
N LYS A 154 21.23 12.87 10.08
CA LYS A 154 22.28 12.51 11.05
C LYS A 154 22.95 11.16 10.71
N THR A 155 23.10 10.88 9.42
CA THR A 155 23.81 9.70 8.91
C THR A 155 25.25 10.05 8.54
N ALA A 156 26.10 9.03 8.35
CA ALA A 156 27.48 9.23 7.90
C ALA A 156 27.58 9.62 6.42
N SER A 157 26.61 9.19 5.60
CA SER A 157 26.49 9.51 4.17
C SER A 157 25.05 9.33 3.68
N ASN A 158 24.78 9.68 2.43
CA ASN A 158 23.58 9.28 1.71
C ASN A 158 23.79 7.91 1.02
N PRO A 159 23.18 6.82 1.54
CA PRO A 159 23.40 5.47 1.02
C PRO A 159 22.89 5.26 -0.40
N ASN A 160 22.13 6.20 -0.97
CA ASN A 160 21.53 6.08 -2.30
C ASN A 160 22.47 6.54 -3.42
N LEU A 161 23.43 7.42 -3.14
CA LEU A 161 24.13 8.19 -4.18
C LEU A 161 24.95 7.33 -5.14
N LYS A 162 25.62 6.30 -4.62
CA LYS A 162 26.40 5.39 -5.45
C LYS A 162 25.53 4.72 -6.51
N LEU A 163 24.37 4.20 -6.12
CA LEU A 163 23.47 3.52 -7.04
C LEU A 163 22.75 4.52 -7.96
N LEU A 164 22.34 5.68 -7.46
CA LEU A 164 21.74 6.74 -8.28
C LEU A 164 22.71 7.19 -9.39
N ARG A 165 24.01 7.34 -9.08
CA ARG A 165 25.02 7.67 -10.08
C ARG A 165 25.20 6.55 -11.11
N GLN A 166 25.23 5.29 -10.67
CA GLN A 166 25.28 4.14 -11.60
C GLN A 166 24.05 4.09 -12.54
N LEU A 167 22.86 4.43 -12.04
CA LEU A 167 21.65 4.52 -12.86
C LEU A 167 21.75 5.64 -13.89
N HIS A 168 22.19 6.83 -13.47
CA HIS A 168 22.42 7.96 -14.35
C HIS A 168 23.46 7.63 -15.44
N ASP A 169 24.60 7.05 -15.07
CA ASP A 169 25.68 6.69 -15.99
C ASP A 169 25.24 5.58 -16.98
N ALA A 170 24.24 4.78 -16.60
CA ALA A 170 23.58 3.81 -17.48
C ALA A 170 22.50 4.43 -18.40
N GLY A 171 22.32 5.76 -18.36
CA GLY A 171 21.41 6.50 -19.22
C GLY A 171 19.97 6.63 -18.71
N VAL A 172 19.74 6.44 -17.39
CA VAL A 172 18.44 6.70 -16.77
C VAL A 172 18.27 8.21 -16.55
N GLU A 173 17.15 8.75 -17.01
CA GLU A 173 16.76 10.14 -16.73
C GLU A 173 16.14 10.20 -15.32
N LEU A 174 16.64 11.09 -14.46
CA LEU A 174 16.25 11.15 -13.05
C LEU A 174 15.69 12.54 -12.72
N PHE A 175 14.48 12.58 -12.16
CA PHE A 175 13.78 13.81 -11.80
C PHE A 175 13.27 13.76 -10.36
N VAL A 176 13.33 14.87 -9.62
CA VAL A 176 12.67 15.00 -8.31
C VAL A 176 11.58 16.06 -8.32
N CYS A 177 10.51 15.82 -7.57
CA CYS A 177 9.40 16.76 -7.40
C CYS A 177 9.81 17.97 -6.54
N GLY A 178 9.94 19.15 -7.16
CA GLY A 178 10.27 20.41 -6.49
C GLY A 178 9.26 20.83 -5.42
N GLN A 179 7.95 20.66 -5.66
CA GLN A 179 6.94 20.93 -4.61
C GLN A 179 7.13 20.04 -3.38
N ALA A 180 7.42 18.75 -3.57
CA ALA A 180 7.63 17.83 -2.46
C ALA A 180 8.96 18.11 -1.74
N LEU A 181 10.00 18.51 -2.49
CA LEU A 181 11.30 18.90 -1.94
C LEU A 181 11.15 20.10 -1.00
N ASN A 182 10.49 21.15 -1.49
CA ASN A 182 10.20 22.35 -0.70
C ASN A 182 9.31 22.05 0.50
N GLY A 183 8.26 21.23 0.32
CA GLY A 183 7.38 20.80 1.41
C GLY A 183 8.09 19.99 2.51
N LYS A 184 9.26 19.41 2.21
CA LYS A 184 10.12 18.73 3.19
C LYS A 184 11.28 19.61 3.69
N GLY A 185 11.26 20.90 3.38
CA GLY A 185 12.27 21.87 3.81
C GLY A 185 13.64 21.57 3.22
N SER A 186 13.71 21.23 1.93
CA SER A 186 14.96 21.15 1.17
C SER A 186 14.88 21.99 -0.10
N ALA A 187 16.03 22.51 -0.53
CA ALA A 187 16.16 23.41 -1.66
C ALA A 187 16.72 22.70 -2.91
N PRO A 188 16.46 23.22 -4.12
CA PRO A 188 16.93 22.60 -5.37
C PRO A 188 18.44 22.40 -5.47
N ASP A 189 19.25 23.29 -4.89
CA ASP A 189 20.72 23.22 -4.86
C ASP A 189 21.25 22.16 -3.88
N GLU A 190 20.40 21.62 -3.02
CA GLU A 190 20.71 20.48 -2.16
C GLU A 190 20.54 19.12 -2.86
N VAL A 191 20.02 19.10 -4.10
CA VAL A 191 19.88 17.88 -4.91
C VAL A 191 21.20 17.58 -5.62
N VAL A 192 21.54 16.30 -5.82
CA VAL A 192 22.73 15.94 -6.61
C VAL A 192 22.64 16.44 -8.06
N ASP A 193 23.79 16.82 -8.61
CA ASP A 193 23.93 17.52 -9.89
C ASP A 193 23.42 16.78 -11.13
N PHE A 194 23.24 15.46 -11.04
CA PHE A 194 22.76 14.60 -12.12
C PHE A 194 21.27 14.23 -12.00
N ILE A 195 20.52 14.88 -11.10
CA ILE A 195 19.08 14.70 -10.94
C ILE A 195 18.39 16.04 -11.12
N ASP A 196 17.50 16.12 -12.10
CA ASP A 196 16.79 17.35 -12.43
C ASP A 196 15.64 17.62 -11.47
N VAL A 197 15.48 18.88 -11.05
CA VAL A 197 14.32 19.30 -10.24
C VAL A 197 13.18 19.69 -11.17
N ALA A 198 12.14 18.86 -11.22
CA ALA A 198 10.90 19.19 -11.92
C ALA A 198 10.02 20.09 -11.06
N VAL A 199 9.17 20.91 -11.67
CA VAL A 199 8.18 21.75 -10.93
C VAL A 199 7.37 20.87 -9.97
N SER A 200 6.88 19.73 -10.44
CA SER A 200 6.23 18.71 -9.64
C SER A 200 6.38 17.32 -10.27
N ALA A 201 6.18 16.27 -9.47
CA ALA A 201 6.07 14.90 -9.99
C ALA A 201 4.91 14.78 -10.99
N LEU A 202 3.76 15.41 -10.70
CA LEU A 202 2.59 15.41 -11.58
C LEU A 202 2.96 15.89 -12.99
N THR A 203 3.62 17.05 -13.09
CA THR A 203 4.02 17.63 -14.38
C THR A 203 5.03 16.76 -15.12
N ALA A 204 6.05 16.24 -14.42
CA ALA A 204 7.05 15.37 -15.05
C ALA A 204 6.40 14.08 -15.60
N ILE A 205 5.56 13.43 -14.80
CA ILE A 205 4.88 12.19 -15.16
C ILE A 205 3.90 12.39 -16.32
N VAL A 206 3.12 13.48 -16.31
CA VAL A 206 2.17 13.78 -17.40
C VAL A 206 2.91 14.06 -18.72
N ASN A 207 4.01 14.82 -18.67
CA ASN A 207 4.81 15.12 -19.86
C ASN A 207 5.45 13.83 -20.43
N LEU A 208 6.11 13.04 -19.58
CA LEU A 208 6.73 11.78 -20.00
C LEU A 208 5.70 10.80 -20.58
N GLN A 209 4.52 10.66 -19.96
CA GLN A 209 3.44 9.84 -20.53
C GLN A 209 2.99 10.36 -21.90
N SER A 210 2.89 11.68 -22.07
CA SER A 210 2.55 12.31 -23.35
C SER A 210 3.64 12.06 -24.42
N ASP A 211 4.89 11.91 -24.00
CA ASP A 211 6.03 11.53 -24.86
C ASP A 211 6.11 10.02 -25.14
N GLY A 212 5.08 9.27 -24.73
CA GLY A 212 4.91 7.84 -24.99
C GLY A 212 5.55 6.93 -23.95
N TYR A 213 5.88 7.44 -22.75
CA TYR A 213 6.37 6.60 -21.65
C TYR A 213 5.20 5.85 -20.99
N ALA A 214 5.37 4.55 -20.76
CA ALA A 214 4.44 3.77 -19.97
C ALA A 214 4.64 4.07 -18.48
N TYR A 215 3.56 4.34 -17.77
CA TYR A 215 3.59 4.66 -16.35
C TYR A 215 3.71 3.42 -15.47
N ILE A 216 4.72 3.40 -14.61
CA ILE A 216 5.03 2.31 -13.69
C ILE A 216 5.04 2.84 -12.25
N PRO A 217 3.99 2.62 -11.45
CA PRO A 217 4.01 3.01 -10.05
C PRO A 217 4.96 2.09 -9.27
N LEU A 218 5.93 2.68 -8.59
CA LEU A 218 6.88 2.00 -7.73
C LEU A 218 6.76 2.51 -6.29
N ALA A 219 5.73 2.01 -5.59
CA ALA A 219 5.68 2.06 -4.14
C ALA A 219 6.43 0.82 -3.60
N GLY A 220 7.52 1.04 -2.87
CA GLY A 220 8.40 -0.02 -2.37
C GLY A 220 7.73 -0.96 -1.37
N ALA A 221 7.56 -2.23 -1.75
CA ALA A 221 7.69 -3.35 -0.81
C ALA A 221 9.14 -3.40 -0.26
N ALA A 222 9.32 -3.59 1.05
CA ALA A 222 10.61 -3.81 1.69
C ALA A 222 11.39 -4.98 1.03
N PRO A 223 12.72 -4.95 0.97
CA PRO A 223 13.49 -6.09 0.53
C PRO A 223 13.37 -7.22 1.56
N LYS A 224 13.13 -8.45 1.11
CA LYS A 224 13.68 -9.60 1.83
C LYS A 224 15.19 -9.51 1.64
N ALA A 225 15.96 -9.73 2.71
CA ALA A 225 17.38 -9.98 2.59
C ALA A 225 17.60 -10.97 1.43
N SER A 226 18.43 -10.58 0.46
CA SER A 226 19.02 -11.55 -0.46
C SER A 226 19.72 -12.59 0.40
N PRO A 227 19.62 -13.89 0.10
CA PRO A 227 20.43 -14.87 0.80
C PRO A 227 21.89 -14.52 0.54
N GLU A 228 22.59 -14.03 1.57
CA GLU A 228 24.04 -14.14 1.62
C GLU A 228 24.35 -15.63 1.44
N LEU A 229 25.11 -15.94 0.39
CA LEU A 229 25.68 -17.25 0.23
C LEU A 229 26.78 -17.37 1.28
N ASP A 230 26.51 -18.14 2.34
CA ASP A 230 27.53 -18.60 3.27
C ASP A 230 28.66 -19.28 2.48
N PRO A 231 29.92 -18.83 2.57
CA PRO A 231 31.04 -19.58 2.04
C PRO A 231 31.42 -20.63 3.07
N ALA A 232 30.70 -21.76 3.07
CA ALA A 232 31.09 -22.95 3.82
C ALA A 232 31.42 -24.10 2.86
N SER A 233 32.67 -24.13 2.38
CA SER A 233 33.41 -25.38 2.20
C SER A 233 34.92 -25.14 2.09
N ALA A 234 35.63 -25.28 3.19
CA ALA A 234 37.02 -25.73 3.19
C ALA A 234 37.31 -26.47 4.51
N ASN A 235 38.02 -27.58 4.37
CA ASN A 235 38.13 -28.72 5.29
C ASN A 235 38.77 -28.47 6.66
N GLU A 236 38.37 -29.36 7.57
CA GLU A 236 39.06 -29.96 8.73
C GLU A 236 40.55 -29.62 8.97
N SER A 237 40.89 -29.28 10.23
CA SER A 237 41.74 -30.12 11.11
C SER A 237 41.99 -29.50 12.50
N ASP A 238 41.67 -30.29 13.53
CA ASP A 238 42.42 -30.61 14.76
C ASP A 238 42.60 -29.63 15.97
N ASN A 239 42.28 -30.22 17.14
CA ASN A 239 42.68 -30.01 18.55
C ASN A 239 43.17 -28.66 19.11
N SER A 240 42.55 -28.23 20.23
CA SER A 240 43.06 -28.41 21.62
C SER A 240 42.46 -27.42 22.63
N LYS A 241 42.72 -27.70 23.91
CA LYS A 241 42.03 -27.32 25.16
C LYS A 241 42.17 -25.85 25.61
N GLN A 242 41.21 -25.39 26.45
CA GLN A 242 41.40 -24.91 27.84
C GLN A 242 40.78 -23.54 28.22
N ALA A 243 39.82 -23.62 29.17
CA ALA A 243 39.39 -22.73 30.27
C ALA A 243 39.57 -21.18 30.27
N GLY A 244 38.51 -20.46 30.69
CA GLY A 244 38.59 -19.24 31.54
C GLY A 244 37.76 -18.02 31.07
N PRO A 245 37.26 -17.12 31.97
CA PRO A 245 35.86 -16.64 31.91
C PRO A 245 35.63 -15.10 31.80
N VAL A 246 34.34 -14.74 31.74
CA VAL A 246 33.65 -13.45 32.06
C VAL A 246 33.63 -12.32 31.01
N GLY A 247 32.42 -11.83 30.68
CA GLY A 247 32.21 -10.50 30.08
C GLY A 247 30.76 -10.24 29.62
N HIS A 248 30.00 -9.49 30.40
CA HIS A 248 28.62 -9.06 30.11
C HIS A 248 28.53 -8.08 28.92
N GLY A 249 27.44 -8.16 28.15
CA GLY A 249 27.03 -7.12 27.20
C GLY A 249 25.64 -7.38 26.63
N HIS A 250 24.60 -6.99 27.37
CA HIS A 250 23.22 -6.89 26.87
C HIS A 250 23.13 -5.80 25.78
N GLY A 251 22.39 -6.07 24.71
CA GLY A 251 22.08 -5.09 23.67
C GLY A 251 20.94 -5.58 22.78
N HIS A 252 19.72 -5.63 23.33
CA HIS A 252 18.50 -5.81 22.58
C HIS A 252 18.34 -4.66 21.55
N GLY A 253 18.11 -5.02 20.29
CA GLY A 253 17.79 -4.08 19.22
C GLY A 253 16.70 -4.64 18.31
N ASN A 254 15.49 -4.75 18.87
CA ASN A 254 14.29 -5.19 18.18
C ASN A 254 13.81 -4.06 17.24
N GLY A 255 13.97 -4.22 15.92
CA GLY A 255 13.57 -3.23 14.91
C GLY A 255 12.46 -3.76 14.01
N GLY A 256 11.21 -3.48 14.40
CA GLY A 256 9.98 -4.03 13.82
C GLY A 256 9.74 -3.68 12.35
N LYS A 257 9.53 -4.75 11.56
CA LYS A 257 9.04 -4.74 10.17
C LYS A 257 7.66 -4.09 10.08
N HIS A 258 7.53 -2.96 9.38
CA HIS A 258 6.22 -2.44 8.97
C HIS A 258 6.12 -2.35 7.43
N GLY A 259 5.41 -3.31 6.81
CA GLY A 259 5.24 -3.45 5.37
C GLY A 259 3.87 -2.99 4.89
N GLY A 260 3.84 -1.97 4.03
CA GLY A 260 2.65 -1.55 3.26
C GLY A 260 2.47 -2.43 2.01
N GLY A 261 1.31 -3.09 1.89
CA GLY A 261 0.95 -3.93 0.75
C GLY A 261 0.15 -3.16 -0.31
N GLY A 262 0.36 -3.48 -1.58
CA GLY A 262 -0.60 -3.12 -2.63
C GLY A 262 -1.98 -3.76 -2.37
N MET A 263 -3.01 -3.44 -3.17
CA MET A 263 -4.38 -3.94 -2.95
C MET A 263 -4.47 -5.47 -2.77
N GLN A 264 -3.74 -6.28 -3.53
CA GLN A 264 -3.66 -7.74 -3.29
C GLN A 264 -2.92 -8.11 -2.00
N GLY A 265 -1.88 -7.37 -1.63
CA GLY A 265 -1.13 -7.60 -0.40
C GLY A 265 -1.98 -7.31 0.83
N ASP A 266 -2.73 -6.22 0.79
CA ASP A 266 -3.61 -5.82 1.89
C ASP A 266 -4.81 -6.74 2.01
N MET A 267 -5.40 -7.19 0.89
CA MET A 267 -6.43 -8.23 0.95
C MET A 267 -5.89 -9.52 1.54
N LYS A 268 -4.68 -9.93 1.16
CA LYS A 268 -4.04 -11.11 1.74
C LYS A 268 -3.80 -10.95 3.24
N THR A 269 -3.29 -9.79 3.68
CA THR A 269 -3.09 -9.49 5.10
C THR A 269 -4.42 -9.47 5.86
N LEU A 270 -5.46 -8.84 5.29
CA LEU A 270 -6.79 -8.79 5.88
C LEU A 270 -7.41 -10.19 6.02
N HIS A 271 -7.33 -11.03 4.99
CA HIS A 271 -7.77 -12.42 5.05
C HIS A 271 -7.00 -13.22 6.11
N ALA A 272 -5.67 -13.08 6.17
CA ALA A 272 -4.86 -13.74 7.19
C ALA A 272 -5.20 -13.27 8.61
N MET A 273 -5.47 -11.97 8.81
CA MET A 273 -5.92 -11.45 10.11
C MET A 273 -7.30 -11.98 10.50
N PHE A 274 -8.20 -12.20 9.53
CA PHE A 274 -9.51 -12.82 9.79
C PHE A 274 -9.38 -14.29 10.20
N ASP A 275 -8.45 -15.03 9.59
CA ASP A 275 -8.18 -16.42 9.93
C ASP A 275 -7.57 -16.55 11.34
N GLU A 276 -6.70 -15.61 11.71
CA GLU A 276 -6.01 -15.57 13.01
C GLU A 276 -6.74 -14.76 14.10
N ARG A 277 -7.99 -14.35 13.86
CA ARG A 277 -8.73 -13.41 14.74
C ARG A 277 -8.85 -13.86 16.20
N SER A 278 -8.83 -15.17 16.46
CA SER A 278 -8.89 -15.73 17.82
C SER A 278 -7.67 -15.39 18.67
N LYS A 279 -6.56 -14.98 18.02
CA LYS A 279 -5.33 -14.54 18.67
C LYS A 279 -5.29 -13.02 18.88
N ILE A 280 -6.30 -12.28 18.41
CA ILE A 280 -6.34 -10.81 18.49
C ILE A 280 -7.19 -10.38 19.68
N LYS A 281 -6.60 -9.59 20.57
CA LYS A 281 -7.28 -8.92 21.68
C LYS A 281 -7.43 -7.45 21.32
N ARG A 282 -8.65 -6.91 21.43
CA ARG A 282 -8.91 -5.50 21.16
C ARG A 282 -9.73 -4.88 22.29
N THR A 283 -9.27 -3.73 22.77
CA THR A 283 -9.97 -2.89 23.75
C THR A 283 -10.25 -1.54 23.12
N VAL A 284 -11.47 -1.02 23.32
CA VAL A 284 -11.90 0.28 22.81
C VAL A 284 -12.38 1.15 23.97
N THR A 285 -11.90 2.39 24.01
CA THR A 285 -12.33 3.43 24.93
C THR A 285 -12.94 4.57 24.12
N ASN A 286 -14.23 4.83 24.31
CA ASN A 286 -14.87 6.01 23.72
C ASN A 286 -14.43 7.25 24.51
N LEU A 287 -13.92 8.26 23.80
CA LEU A 287 -13.54 9.54 24.37
C LEU A 287 -14.61 10.58 24.04
N PRO A 288 -14.80 11.64 24.86
CA PRO A 288 -15.73 12.72 24.54
C PRO A 288 -15.46 13.39 23.18
N ASP A 289 -14.21 13.41 22.76
CA ASP A 289 -13.69 14.02 21.52
C ASP A 289 -13.26 12.98 20.48
N GLY A 290 -13.63 11.70 20.64
CA GLY A 290 -13.29 10.67 19.66
C GLY A 290 -13.27 9.24 20.22
N ALA A 291 -12.23 8.48 19.86
CA ALA A 291 -12.07 7.10 20.32
C ALA A 291 -10.60 6.69 20.36
N GLU A 292 -10.26 5.86 21.33
CA GLU A 292 -8.97 5.19 21.41
C GLU A 292 -9.17 3.67 21.38
N ALA A 293 -8.31 2.96 20.66
CA ALA A 293 -8.32 1.51 20.64
C ALA A 293 -6.92 0.92 20.72
N VAL A 294 -6.78 -0.16 21.47
CA VAL A 294 -5.56 -0.96 21.58
C VAL A 294 -5.86 -2.33 21.00
N THR A 295 -5.08 -2.77 20.01
CA THR A 295 -5.22 -4.08 19.36
C THR A 295 -3.90 -4.82 19.43
N GLU A 296 -3.91 -5.98 20.08
CA GLU A 296 -2.70 -6.71 20.46
C GLU A 296 -2.85 -8.23 20.24
N SER A 297 -1.71 -8.91 20.11
CA SER A 297 -1.61 -10.35 20.08
C SER A 297 -0.39 -10.82 20.86
N ASP A 298 -0.47 -12.03 21.42
CA ASP A 298 0.69 -12.73 21.98
C ASP A 298 1.48 -13.49 20.89
N ASP A 299 0.97 -13.55 19.66
CA ASP A 299 1.62 -14.15 18.49
C ASP A 299 2.37 -13.07 17.70
N GLU A 300 3.69 -13.19 17.59
CA GLU A 300 4.56 -12.20 16.94
C GLU A 300 4.19 -11.95 15.46
N ALA A 301 3.74 -12.99 14.74
CA ALA A 301 3.34 -12.85 13.35
C ALA A 301 2.05 -12.03 13.24
N VAL A 302 1.09 -12.28 14.14
CA VAL A 302 -0.17 -11.52 14.20
C VAL A 302 0.08 -10.07 14.65
N THR A 303 0.99 -9.85 15.60
CA THR A 303 1.44 -8.50 16.00
C THR A 303 1.94 -7.70 14.80
N LEU A 304 2.84 -8.27 14.00
CA LEU A 304 3.34 -7.62 12.79
C LEU A 304 2.21 -7.37 11.77
N MET A 305 1.28 -8.32 11.60
CA MET A 305 0.13 -8.12 10.70
C MET A 305 -0.76 -6.96 11.16
N ILE A 306 -1.07 -6.86 12.45
CA ILE A 306 -1.86 -5.78 13.04
C ILE A 306 -1.20 -4.43 12.73
N GLN A 307 0.11 -4.32 12.99
CA GLN A 307 0.78 -3.05 12.82
C GLN A 307 0.93 -2.64 11.34
N ASN A 308 1.24 -3.60 10.46
CA ASN A 308 1.27 -3.41 9.01
C ASN A 308 -0.07 -2.91 8.48
N HIS A 309 -1.15 -3.55 8.92
CA HIS A 309 -2.49 -3.23 8.45
C HIS A 309 -2.89 -1.79 8.79
N VAL A 310 -2.66 -1.35 10.04
CA VAL A 310 -3.03 0.01 10.47
C VAL A 310 -2.25 1.07 9.69
N ALA A 311 -0.94 0.89 9.51
CA ALA A 311 -0.13 1.81 8.71
C ALA A 311 -0.59 1.87 7.25
N ALA A 312 -0.90 0.72 6.64
CA ALA A 312 -1.42 0.66 5.28
C ALA A 312 -2.80 1.30 5.13
N MET A 313 -3.67 1.21 6.15
CA MET A 313 -4.99 1.84 6.12
C MET A 313 -4.90 3.37 6.20
N GLU A 314 -3.98 3.91 6.99
CA GLU A 314 -3.72 5.36 7.03
C GLU A 314 -3.28 5.88 5.66
N GLU A 315 -2.31 5.22 5.04
CA GLU A 315 -1.81 5.60 3.70
C GLU A 315 -2.94 5.61 2.66
N ARG A 316 -3.92 4.72 2.78
CA ARG A 316 -5.07 4.66 1.86
C ARG A 316 -6.06 5.77 2.08
N VAL A 317 -6.33 6.13 3.33
CA VAL A 317 -7.20 7.25 3.68
C VAL A 317 -6.56 8.55 3.18
N LEU A 318 -5.30 8.79 3.52
CA LEU A 318 -4.55 9.98 3.08
C LEU A 318 -4.32 10.02 1.57
N GLY A 319 -4.16 8.86 0.95
CA GLY A 319 -3.93 8.72 -0.49
C GLY A 319 -5.19 8.71 -1.35
N ASN A 320 -6.39 8.84 -0.76
CA ASN A 320 -7.70 8.71 -1.42
C ASN A 320 -7.80 7.43 -2.30
N LYS A 321 -7.31 6.30 -1.78
CA LYS A 321 -7.27 4.98 -2.46
C LYS A 321 -7.97 3.91 -1.63
N PRO A 322 -9.29 4.04 -1.37
CA PRO A 322 -10.01 3.11 -0.53
C PRO A 322 -10.08 1.71 -1.17
N LEU A 323 -10.07 0.67 -0.33
CA LEU A 323 -10.27 -0.70 -0.77
C LEU A 323 -11.76 -0.98 -0.92
N PRO A 324 -12.17 -1.97 -1.74
CA PRO A 324 -13.59 -2.29 -1.92
C PRO A 324 -14.38 -2.48 -0.60
N PRO A 325 -13.87 -3.19 0.44
CA PRO A 325 -14.55 -3.27 1.74
C PRO A 325 -14.74 -1.92 2.45
N MET A 326 -13.85 -0.95 2.21
CA MET A 326 -13.99 0.43 2.70
C MET A 326 -15.02 1.24 1.90
N THR A 327 -15.32 0.86 0.66
CA THR A 327 -16.35 1.52 -0.15
C THR A 327 -17.72 0.85 -0.03
N PHE A 328 -17.80 -0.38 0.50
CA PHE A 328 -19.07 -1.10 0.68
C PHE A 328 -19.76 -0.83 2.02
N HIS A 329 -19.01 -0.39 3.03
CA HIS A 329 -19.59 -0.09 4.34
C HIS A 329 -19.82 1.41 4.49
N PRO A 330 -21.03 1.87 4.85
CA PRO A 330 -21.35 3.30 4.83
C PRO A 330 -20.53 4.11 5.84
N ILE A 331 -20.04 3.49 6.92
CA ILE A 331 -19.17 4.17 7.88
C ILE A 331 -17.79 4.52 7.33
N PHE A 332 -17.20 3.64 6.51
CA PHE A 332 -15.89 3.88 5.94
C PHE A 332 -15.99 4.97 4.88
N VAL A 333 -17.06 4.93 4.06
CA VAL A 333 -17.37 6.01 3.11
C VAL A 333 -17.56 7.36 3.82
N ALA A 334 -18.31 7.39 4.92
CA ALA A 334 -18.51 8.60 5.70
C ALA A 334 -17.20 9.13 6.30
N LEU A 335 -16.36 8.26 6.90
CA LEU A 335 -15.05 8.66 7.41
C LEU A 335 -14.13 9.20 6.32
N LEU A 336 -14.09 8.58 5.15
CA LEU A 336 -13.30 9.06 4.01
C LEU A 336 -13.76 10.44 3.54
N LYS A 337 -15.07 10.70 3.53
CA LYS A 337 -15.63 12.02 3.19
C LYS A 337 -15.22 13.11 4.20
N HIS A 338 -15.00 12.72 5.45
CA HIS A 338 -14.63 13.59 6.56
C HIS A 338 -13.17 13.41 6.99
N ALA A 339 -12.29 12.94 6.09
CA ALA A 339 -10.89 12.65 6.43
C ALA A 339 -10.12 13.88 6.97
N ASP A 340 -10.53 15.09 6.55
CA ASP A 340 -9.94 16.36 7.01
C ASP A 340 -10.52 16.86 8.35
N ASP A 341 -11.61 16.24 8.84
CA ASP A 341 -12.34 16.67 10.04
C ASP A 341 -11.92 15.91 11.31
N TYR A 342 -10.95 15.00 11.22
CA TYR A 342 -10.38 14.33 12.38
C TYR A 342 -8.87 14.14 12.27
N THR A 343 -8.22 14.05 13.43
CA THR A 343 -6.84 13.58 13.52
C THR A 343 -6.83 12.09 13.81
N PHE A 344 -5.99 11.37 13.09
CA PHE A 344 -5.69 9.96 13.35
C PHE A 344 -4.22 9.83 13.72
N THR A 345 -3.95 9.17 14.84
CA THR A 345 -2.58 8.87 15.27
C THR A 345 -2.51 7.42 15.69
N TYR A 346 -1.34 6.81 15.50
CA TYR A 346 -1.08 5.47 15.99
C TYR A 346 0.32 5.36 16.58
N THR A 347 0.47 4.42 17.51
CA THR A 347 1.74 4.13 18.17
C THR A 347 1.87 2.61 18.28
N PRO A 348 2.90 2.00 17.66
CA PRO A 348 3.18 0.58 17.86
C PRO A 348 3.40 0.28 19.35
N THR A 349 2.84 -0.84 19.82
CA THR A 349 3.15 -1.42 21.13
C THR A 349 3.98 -2.69 20.92
N GLU A 350 4.57 -3.24 21.99
CA GLU A 350 5.30 -4.52 21.93
C GLU A 350 4.45 -5.65 21.34
N LYS A 351 3.14 -5.62 21.61
CA LYS A 351 2.20 -6.68 21.22
C LYS A 351 1.23 -6.28 20.12
N GLY A 352 1.36 -5.10 19.54
CA GLY A 352 0.42 -4.62 18.54
C GLY A 352 0.46 -3.12 18.34
N ILE A 353 -0.68 -2.45 18.46
CA ILE A 353 -0.81 -1.03 18.14
C ILE A 353 -1.89 -0.35 18.97
N ARG A 354 -1.62 0.90 19.38
CA ARG A 354 -2.60 1.84 19.90
C ARG A 354 -2.95 2.83 18.81
N VAL A 355 -4.24 3.07 18.62
CA VAL A 355 -4.74 4.07 17.67
C VAL A 355 -5.65 5.06 18.39
N LYS A 356 -5.60 6.32 17.99
CA LYS A 356 -6.42 7.39 18.53
C LYS A 356 -6.99 8.25 17.42
N TYR A 357 -8.30 8.46 17.47
CA TYR A 357 -9.04 9.39 16.63
C TYR A 357 -9.51 10.57 17.48
N GLN A 358 -9.34 11.80 17.01
CA GLN A 358 -9.88 12.99 17.68
C GLN A 358 -10.52 13.96 16.68
N SER A 359 -11.67 14.52 17.03
CA SER A 359 -12.39 15.52 16.25
C SER A 359 -13.18 16.46 17.15
N ASP A 360 -13.30 17.72 16.75
CA ASP A 360 -14.22 18.69 17.37
C ASP A 360 -15.63 18.63 16.77
N ASN A 361 -15.81 17.90 15.66
CA ASN A 361 -17.11 17.75 15.00
C ASN A 361 -17.88 16.58 15.64
N PRO A 362 -19.03 16.82 16.31
CA PRO A 362 -19.77 15.78 17.02
C PRO A 362 -20.28 14.67 16.10
N TYR A 363 -20.52 14.96 14.82
CA TYR A 363 -20.87 13.93 13.83
C TYR A 363 -19.68 13.01 13.57
N VAL A 364 -18.49 13.56 13.40
CA VAL A 364 -17.26 12.80 13.16
C VAL A 364 -16.85 12.02 14.41
N VAL A 365 -17.03 12.58 15.60
CA VAL A 365 -16.86 11.85 16.88
C VAL A 365 -17.75 10.61 16.92
N MET A 366 -19.01 10.72 16.52
CA MET A 366 -19.91 9.56 16.39
C MET A 366 -19.37 8.54 15.37
N LEU A 367 -18.95 8.99 14.17
CA LEU A 367 -18.39 8.12 13.14
C LEU A 367 -17.16 7.34 13.62
N VAL A 368 -16.21 7.99 14.29
CA VAL A 368 -14.98 7.31 14.76
C VAL A 368 -15.27 6.31 15.88
N GLN A 369 -16.23 6.60 16.77
CA GLN A 369 -16.65 5.68 17.82
C GLN A 369 -17.38 4.46 17.24
N GLU A 370 -18.28 4.67 16.28
CA GLU A 370 -18.97 3.59 15.58
C GLU A 370 -18.01 2.74 14.75
N HIS A 371 -16.99 3.35 14.15
CA HIS A 371 -15.94 2.67 13.42
C HIS A 371 -15.12 1.79 14.35
N ALA A 372 -14.75 2.30 15.53
CA ALA A 372 -14.03 1.53 16.53
C ALA A 372 -14.83 0.29 16.99
N LYS A 373 -16.16 0.42 17.14
CA LYS A 373 -17.07 -0.70 17.45
C LYS A 373 -17.18 -1.70 16.29
N LEU A 374 -17.27 -1.23 15.05
CA LEU A 374 -17.34 -2.10 13.87
C LEU A 374 -16.09 -2.97 13.75
N ILE A 375 -14.89 -2.41 13.93
CA ILE A 375 -13.65 -3.20 13.89
C ILE A 375 -13.68 -4.31 14.95
N SER A 376 -14.18 -4.02 16.16
CA SER A 376 -14.35 -5.05 17.20
C SER A 376 -15.32 -6.16 16.78
N ARG A 377 -16.36 -5.84 15.99
CA ARG A 377 -17.25 -6.85 15.42
C ARG A 377 -16.57 -7.67 14.32
N PHE A 378 -15.74 -7.07 13.47
CA PHE A 378 -14.94 -7.83 12.50
C PHE A 378 -14.02 -8.86 13.18
N ILE A 379 -13.37 -8.49 14.28
CA ILE A 379 -12.53 -9.43 15.05
C ILE A 379 -13.38 -10.54 15.67
N LYS A 380 -14.57 -10.22 16.19
CA LYS A 380 -15.45 -11.21 16.83
C LYS A 380 -16.06 -12.19 15.82
N ASN A 381 -16.62 -11.66 14.74
CA ASN A 381 -17.55 -12.36 13.84
C ASN A 381 -16.90 -12.74 12.48
N GLY A 382 -15.72 -12.21 12.18
CA GLY A 382 -14.96 -12.54 10.96
C GLY A 382 -15.65 -12.08 9.67
N MET A 383 -15.47 -12.86 8.61
CA MET A 383 -16.01 -12.57 7.28
C MET A 383 -17.54 -12.46 7.24
N ALA A 384 -18.25 -13.09 8.19
CA ALA A 384 -19.70 -12.96 8.27
C ALA A 384 -20.15 -11.51 8.54
N GLU A 385 -19.37 -10.75 9.32
CA GLU A 385 -19.66 -9.34 9.62
C GLU A 385 -19.37 -8.43 8.42
N VAL A 386 -18.41 -8.76 7.57
CA VAL A 386 -18.09 -7.99 6.35
C VAL A 386 -19.30 -7.94 5.40
N HIS A 387 -20.11 -9.00 5.40
CA HIS A 387 -21.32 -9.10 4.59
C HIS A 387 -22.59 -8.74 5.35
N ALA A 388 -22.49 -8.42 6.65
CA ALA A 388 -23.64 -8.01 7.44
C ALA A 388 -24.10 -6.61 7.00
N PRO A 389 -25.41 -6.38 6.90
CA PRO A 389 -25.93 -5.04 6.65
C PRO A 389 -25.54 -4.13 7.81
N TYR A 390 -25.15 -2.89 7.48
CA TYR A 390 -24.87 -1.87 8.48
C TYR A 390 -25.50 -0.55 8.09
N THR A 391 -26.14 0.08 9.06
CA THR A 391 -26.74 1.40 8.95
C THR A 391 -26.06 2.33 9.93
N LEU A 392 -25.67 3.52 9.46
CA LEU A 392 -25.15 4.56 10.34
C LEU A 392 -26.22 4.97 11.35
N PRO A 393 -25.84 5.21 12.62
CA PRO A 393 -26.77 5.77 13.60
C PRO A 393 -27.31 7.12 13.15
N THR A 394 -28.62 7.33 13.29
CA THR A 394 -29.29 8.60 12.96
C THR A 394 -29.32 9.60 14.11
N SER A 395 -28.76 9.23 15.27
CA SER A 395 -28.78 10.05 16.49
C SER A 395 -27.94 11.32 16.40
N VAL A 396 -27.01 11.39 15.45
CA VAL A 396 -26.23 12.58 15.12
C VAL A 396 -26.27 12.78 13.61
N GLN A 397 -26.84 13.91 13.17
CA GLN A 397 -26.97 14.22 11.75
C GLN A 397 -25.66 14.77 11.17
N GLU A 398 -25.39 14.43 9.92
CA GLU A 398 -24.34 15.07 9.14
C GLU A 398 -24.65 16.57 9.04
N PRO A 399 -23.69 17.48 9.35
CA PRO A 399 -23.90 18.89 9.15
C PRO A 399 -24.17 19.17 7.67
N ASN A 400 -25.22 19.94 7.35
CA ASN A 400 -25.46 20.36 5.97
C ASN A 400 -24.25 21.17 5.45
N ALA A 401 -23.87 20.96 4.18
CA ALA A 401 -22.68 21.57 3.55
C ALA A 401 -22.67 23.12 3.56
N ASP A 402 -23.79 23.74 3.93
CA ASP A 402 -24.08 25.16 4.01
C ASP A 402 -24.15 25.69 5.46
N GLY A 403 -23.80 24.87 6.46
CA GLY A 403 -23.56 25.33 7.84
C GLY A 403 -24.80 25.84 8.59
N ARG A 404 -26.02 25.57 8.09
CA ARG A 404 -27.27 25.88 8.81
C ARG A 404 -27.80 24.64 9.50
N LYS A 405 -27.99 24.79 10.81
CA LYS A 405 -28.59 23.81 11.72
C LYS A 405 -30.00 23.43 11.31
#